data_AF-A0A951AVB1-F1
#
_entry.id   AF-A0A951AVB1-F1
#
_cell.length_a   1.000
_cell.length_b   1.000
_cell.length_c   1.000
_cell.angle_alpha   90.00
_cell.angle_beta   90.00
_cell.angle_gamma   90.00
#
_symmetry.space_group_name_H-M   'P 1'
#
loop_
_entity.id
_entity.type
_entity.pdbx_description
1 polymer ?
#
loop_
_entity_poly.entity_id
_entity_poly.type
_entity_poly.pdbx_seq_one_letter_code
_entity_poly.pdbx_strand_id
1 'polypeptide(L)'
;MTGGVAISAVAVTLGSLVRPVLPPALRVGVIVAMGVFILAGECGLHRVLLPHRRAQVPSTVIAAGGDAGALRFGFEMGSGVRTHMPSNLPYLPLAAVLLFSSWPVALACGLGFGLGRAAMALGRHYSGDGTWWDSQWHRHERVVRLTLTFTATVLTAAIILA
;
A
#
# COMPACT_ATOMS: atom_id res chain seq x y z
N MET A 1 -8.23 4.16 -7.09
CA MET A 1 -8.03 2.89 -7.85
C MET A 1 -6.99 3.05 -8.95
N THR A 2 -7.16 3.97 -9.90
CA THR A 2 -6.23 4.20 -11.03
C THR A 2 -4.78 4.46 -10.61
N GLY A 3 -4.55 5.21 -9.53
CA GLY A 3 -3.20 5.39 -8.97
C GLY A 3 -2.53 4.09 -8.53
N GLY A 4 -3.30 3.15 -7.96
CA GLY A 4 -2.79 1.86 -7.50
C GLY A 4 -2.40 0.96 -8.67
N VAL A 5 -3.20 0.97 -9.73
CA VAL A 5 -2.88 0.30 -11.00
C VAL A 5 -1.64 0.89 -11.65
N ALA A 6 -1.52 2.21 -11.66
CA ALA A 6 -0.35 2.88 -12.24
C ALA A 6 0.94 2.50 -11.51
N ILE A 7 0.94 2.52 -10.16
CA ILE A 7 2.15 2.17 -9.40
C ILE A 7 2.52 0.68 -9.54
N SER A 8 1.54 -0.22 -9.62
CA SER A 8 1.82 -1.64 -9.83
C SER A 8 2.28 -1.96 -11.26
N ALA A 9 1.75 -1.25 -12.26
CA ALA A 9 2.23 -1.31 -13.64
C ALA A 9 3.69 -0.85 -13.76
N VAL A 10 4.06 0.24 -13.07
CA VAL A 10 5.46 0.68 -12.97
C VAL A 10 6.30 -0.39 -12.28
N ALA A 11 5.83 -0.94 -11.15
CA ALA A 11 6.57 -1.95 -10.40
C ALA A 11 6.83 -3.24 -11.20
N VAL A 12 5.84 -3.75 -11.95
CA VAL A 12 6.04 -4.93 -12.80
C VAL A 12 6.95 -4.64 -13.99
N THR A 13 6.85 -3.44 -14.59
CA THR A 13 7.72 -3.02 -15.69
C THR A 13 9.18 -2.93 -15.24
N LEU A 14 9.45 -2.29 -14.11
CA LEU A 14 10.79 -2.25 -13.51
C LEU A 14 11.24 -3.65 -13.08
N GLY A 15 10.32 -4.45 -12.56
CA GLY A 15 10.55 -5.85 -12.21
C GLY A 15 11.07 -6.68 -13.38
N SER A 16 10.51 -6.49 -14.57
CA SER A 16 10.97 -7.18 -15.79
C SER A 16 12.43 -6.88 -16.14
N LEU A 17 12.97 -5.73 -15.72
CA LEU A 17 14.38 -5.39 -15.89
C LEU A 17 15.27 -5.96 -14.77
N VAL A 18 14.76 -6.02 -13.53
CA VAL A 18 15.52 -6.45 -12.35
C VAL A 18 15.61 -7.98 -12.25
N ARG A 19 14.52 -8.70 -12.53
CA ARG A 19 14.44 -10.16 -12.32
C ARG A 19 15.45 -11.00 -13.11
N PRO A 20 15.82 -10.67 -14.36
CA PRO A 20 16.84 -11.42 -15.09
C PRO A 20 18.23 -11.31 -14.47
N VAL A 21 18.51 -10.20 -13.78
CA VAL A 21 19.82 -9.92 -13.17
C VAL A 21 19.91 -10.48 -11.74
N LEU A 22 18.77 -10.64 -11.06
CA LEU A 22 18.73 -11.03 -9.64
C LEU A 22 18.44 -12.53 -9.44
N PRO A 23 19.38 -13.29 -8.82
CA PRO A 23 19.17 -14.69 -8.46
C PRO A 23 17.89 -14.91 -7.64
N PRO A 24 17.17 -16.04 -7.84
CA PRO A 24 15.94 -16.36 -7.10
C PRO A 24 16.11 -16.31 -5.58
N ALA A 25 17.22 -16.83 -5.05
CA ALA A 25 17.51 -16.84 -3.62
C ALA A 25 17.61 -15.42 -3.04
N LEU A 26 18.20 -14.46 -3.77
CA LEU A 26 18.29 -13.07 -3.35
C LEU A 26 16.91 -12.40 -3.38
N ARG A 27 16.08 -12.70 -4.38
CA ARG A 27 14.70 -12.18 -4.44
C ARG A 27 13.88 -12.62 -3.22
N VAL A 28 13.95 -13.90 -2.87
CA VAL A 28 13.27 -14.45 -1.68
C VAL A 28 13.86 -13.84 -0.41
N GLY A 29 15.19 -13.76 -0.31
CA GLY A 29 15.87 -13.15 0.84
C GLY A 29 15.43 -11.71 1.10
N VAL A 30 15.28 -10.90 0.04
CA VAL A 30 14.76 -9.52 0.15
C VAL A 30 13.32 -9.51 0.68
N ILE A 31 12.43 -10.35 0.15
CA ILE A 31 11.05 -10.41 0.63
C ILE A 31 10.97 -10.87 2.09
N VAL A 32 11.74 -11.89 2.47
CA VAL A 32 11.78 -12.37 3.86
C VAL A 32 12.30 -11.29 4.80
N ALA A 33 13.40 -10.62 4.45
CA ALA A 33 13.95 -9.53 5.25
C ALA A 33 12.96 -8.37 5.41
N MET A 34 12.29 -7.97 4.33
CA MET A 34 11.23 -6.96 4.37
C MET A 34 10.04 -7.42 5.22
N GLY A 35 9.62 -8.67 5.08
CA GLY A 35 8.54 -9.27 5.85
C GLY A 35 8.83 -9.24 7.34
N VAL A 36 10.02 -9.70 7.76
CA VAL A 36 10.45 -9.67 9.17
C VAL A 36 10.48 -8.23 9.70
N PHE A 37 11.06 -7.29 8.95
CA PHE A 37 11.10 -5.88 9.34
C PHE A 37 9.69 -5.27 9.51
N ILE A 38 8.81 -5.51 8.54
CA ILE A 38 7.44 -4.98 8.59
C ILE A 38 6.66 -5.61 9.74
N LEU A 39 6.74 -6.94 9.92
CA LEU A 39 6.09 -7.65 11.02
C LEU A 39 6.58 -7.16 12.38
N ALA A 40 7.89 -6.94 12.54
CA ALA A 40 8.45 -6.36 13.77
C ALA A 40 7.83 -4.97 14.05
N GLY A 41 7.67 -4.13 13.03
CA GLY A 41 6.99 -2.84 13.14
C GLY A 41 5.52 -2.94 13.52
N GLU A 42 4.76 -3.84 12.88
CA GLU A 42 3.34 -4.04 13.18
C GLU A 42 3.10 -4.67 14.57
N CYS A 43 4.06 -5.45 15.07
CA CYS A 43 4.07 -5.96 16.45
C CYS A 43 4.56 -4.92 17.48
N GLY A 44 4.98 -3.73 17.05
CA GLY A 44 5.40 -2.63 17.93
C GLY A 44 6.85 -2.69 18.40
N LEU A 45 7.70 -3.56 17.84
CA LEU A 45 9.12 -3.63 18.18
C LEU A 45 9.89 -2.39 17.72
N HIS A 46 9.41 -1.70 16.68
CA HIS A 46 9.94 -0.41 16.26
C HIS A 46 8.88 0.45 15.57
N ARG A 47 9.17 1.75 15.41
CA ARG A 47 8.29 2.72 14.72
C ARG A 47 8.91 3.28 13.44
N VAL A 48 9.91 2.61 12.89
CA VAL A 48 10.58 3.06 11.67
C VAL A 48 9.63 2.90 10.50
N LEU A 49 9.31 4.01 9.86
CA LEU A 49 8.48 4.03 8.65
C LEU A 49 9.38 4.11 7.42
N LEU A 50 9.04 3.32 6.40
CA LEU A 50 9.69 3.37 5.09
C LEU A 50 9.40 4.71 4.41
N PRO A 51 10.20 5.11 3.40
CA PRO A 51 10.07 6.44 2.79
C PRO A 51 8.67 6.71 2.21
N HIS A 52 7.88 7.50 2.93
CA HIS A 52 6.59 8.02 2.48
C HIS A 52 6.45 9.50 2.86
N ARG A 53 5.51 10.21 2.23
CA ARG A 53 5.24 11.60 2.58
C ARG A 53 4.55 11.70 3.96
N ARG A 54 4.90 12.70 4.77
CA ARG A 54 4.22 12.96 6.06
C ARG A 54 2.90 13.72 5.92
N ALA A 55 2.72 14.44 4.81
CA ALA A 55 1.49 15.16 4.53
C ALA A 55 0.38 14.19 4.09
N GLN A 56 -0.79 14.27 4.75
CA GLN A 56 -1.97 13.51 4.35
C GLN A 56 -2.61 14.11 3.09
N VAL A 57 -2.68 15.43 3.00
CA VAL A 57 -3.13 16.16 1.80
C VAL A 57 -1.94 16.92 1.18
N PRO A 58 -1.63 16.71 -0.11
CA PRO A 58 -0.58 17.45 -0.80
C PRO A 58 -0.90 18.96 -0.83
N SER A 59 0.08 19.80 -0.47
CA SER A 59 -0.06 21.27 -0.51
C SER A 59 -0.40 21.81 -1.89
N THR A 60 0.01 21.13 -2.95
CA THR A 60 -0.30 21.48 -4.34
C THR A 60 -1.77 21.23 -4.71
N VAL A 61 -2.46 20.29 -4.04
CA VAL A 61 -3.90 20.08 -4.23
C VAL A 61 -4.68 21.20 -3.56
N ILE A 62 -4.26 21.59 -2.35
CA ILE A 62 -4.85 22.71 -1.61
C ILE A 62 -4.72 24.01 -2.42
N ALA A 63 -3.57 24.21 -3.07
CA ALA A 63 -3.32 25.38 -3.91
C ALA A 63 -4.10 25.39 -5.25
N ALA A 64 -4.34 24.22 -5.85
CA ALA A 64 -5.00 24.12 -7.15
C ALA A 64 -6.54 24.33 -7.07
N GLY A 65 -7.17 23.93 -5.97
CA GLY A 65 -8.62 24.05 -5.77
C GLY A 65 -9.47 23.21 -6.75
N GLY A 66 -10.76 23.07 -6.44
CA GLY A 66 -11.77 22.49 -7.34
C GLY A 66 -11.64 20.98 -7.65
N ASP A 67 -12.43 20.54 -8.64
CA ASP A 67 -12.59 19.13 -9.00
C ASP A 67 -11.30 18.47 -9.50
N ALA A 68 -10.47 19.24 -10.23
CA ALA A 68 -9.18 18.76 -10.71
C ALA A 68 -8.21 18.45 -9.57
N GLY A 69 -8.23 19.27 -8.50
CA GLY A 69 -7.48 19.02 -7.27
C GLY A 69 -7.94 17.72 -6.58
N ALA A 70 -9.25 17.52 -6.48
CA ALA A 70 -9.84 16.32 -5.88
C ALA A 70 -9.48 15.04 -6.66
N LEU A 71 -9.57 15.08 -7.99
CA LEU A 71 -9.18 13.96 -8.86
C LEU A 71 -7.69 13.61 -8.71
N ARG A 72 -6.82 14.61 -8.72
CA ARG A 72 -5.38 14.42 -8.51
C ARG A 72 -5.08 13.84 -7.14
N PHE A 73 -5.76 14.32 -6.10
CA PHE A 73 -5.63 13.77 -4.75
C PHE A 73 -6.05 12.30 -4.69
N GLY A 74 -7.18 11.93 -5.31
CA GLY A 74 -7.61 10.54 -5.39
C GLY A 74 -6.59 9.63 -6.09
N PHE A 75 -5.96 10.12 -7.15
CA PHE A 75 -4.88 9.41 -7.82
C PHE A 75 -3.61 9.28 -6.95
N GLU A 76 -3.15 10.38 -6.35
CA GLU A 76 -1.95 10.39 -5.49
C GLU A 76 -2.17 9.54 -4.22
N MET A 77 -3.39 9.55 -3.66
CA MET A 77 -3.79 8.70 -2.54
C MET A 77 -3.83 7.22 -2.92
N GLY A 78 -4.33 6.92 -4.13
CA GLY A 78 -4.41 5.56 -4.64
C GLY A 78 -3.07 4.97 -5.06
N SER A 79 -2.08 5.80 -5.43
CA SER A 79 -0.71 5.36 -5.75
C SER A 79 0.21 5.34 -4.53
N GLY A 80 -0.10 6.12 -3.49
CA GLY A 80 0.67 6.15 -2.26
C GLY A 80 1.96 6.97 -2.30
N VAL A 81 2.36 7.48 -3.46
CA VAL A 81 3.66 8.17 -3.65
C VAL A 81 3.74 9.49 -2.89
N ARG A 82 2.60 10.18 -2.71
CA ARG A 82 2.56 11.55 -2.15
C ARG A 82 1.58 11.74 -1.00
N THR A 83 0.99 10.66 -0.52
CA THR A 83 0.08 10.68 0.63
C THR A 83 0.65 9.86 1.76
N HIS A 84 0.34 10.29 2.98
CA HIS A 84 0.69 9.53 4.18
C HIS A 84 0.17 8.09 4.13
N MET A 85 1.07 7.16 4.48
CA MET A 85 0.77 5.76 4.75
C MET A 85 0.96 5.51 6.24
N PRO A 86 -0.05 4.99 6.96
CA PRO A 86 0.03 4.77 8.40
C PRO A 86 0.84 3.51 8.79
N SER A 87 1.28 2.72 7.80
CA SER A 87 1.92 1.42 7.98
C SER A 87 2.85 1.12 6.81
N ASN A 88 3.88 0.29 7.07
CA ASN A 88 4.79 -0.21 6.05
C ASN A 88 4.22 -1.41 5.27
N LEU A 89 3.06 -1.95 5.66
CA LEU A 89 2.44 -3.13 5.04
C LEU A 89 2.35 -3.07 3.52
N PRO A 90 1.98 -1.93 2.87
CA PRO A 90 1.87 -1.88 1.40
C PRO A 90 3.18 -2.13 0.65
N TYR A 91 4.34 -1.92 1.30
CA TYR A 91 5.64 -2.14 0.66
C TYR A 91 5.95 -3.63 0.43
N LEU A 92 5.39 -4.53 1.25
CA LEU A 92 5.62 -5.96 1.11
C LEU A 92 5.01 -6.56 -0.18
N PRO A 93 3.70 -6.43 -0.46
CA PRO A 93 3.14 -6.89 -1.72
C PRO A 93 3.67 -6.08 -2.91
N LEU A 94 4.06 -4.81 -2.74
CA LEU A 94 4.72 -4.04 -3.81
C LEU A 94 6.07 -4.65 -4.20
N ALA A 95 6.89 -5.05 -3.23
CA ALA A 95 8.15 -5.74 -3.49
C ALA A 95 7.92 -7.12 -4.13
N ALA A 96 6.90 -7.86 -3.69
CA ALA A 96 6.53 -9.12 -4.32
C ALA A 96 6.08 -8.93 -5.78
N VAL A 97 5.30 -7.88 -6.05
CA VAL A 97 4.93 -7.49 -7.41
C VAL A 97 6.16 -7.17 -8.24
N LEU A 98 7.11 -6.42 -7.71
CA LEU A 98 8.34 -6.08 -8.43
C LEU A 98 9.21 -7.31 -8.71
N LEU A 99 9.33 -8.26 -7.78
CA LEU A 99 10.31 -9.36 -7.89
C LEU A 99 9.75 -10.68 -8.47
N PHE A 100 8.44 -10.90 -8.46
CA PHE A 100 7.83 -12.19 -8.82
C PHE A 100 6.62 -12.10 -9.76
N SER A 101 5.82 -11.05 -9.69
CA SER A 101 4.48 -11.02 -10.31
C SER A 101 4.46 -10.92 -11.84
N SER A 102 3.48 -11.56 -12.48
CA SER A 102 3.07 -11.28 -13.86
C SER A 102 2.21 -10.00 -13.96
N TRP A 103 1.93 -9.55 -15.19
CA TRP A 103 1.08 -8.37 -15.44
C TRP A 103 -0.32 -8.47 -14.82
N PRO A 104 -1.11 -9.57 -15.03
CA PRO A 104 -2.45 -9.66 -14.45
C PRO A 104 -2.46 -9.56 -12.92
N VAL A 105 -1.52 -10.26 -12.26
CA VAL A 105 -1.38 -10.23 -10.80
C VAL A 105 -0.99 -8.84 -10.32
N ALA A 106 -0.07 -8.15 -11.01
CA ALA A 106 0.34 -6.79 -10.66
C ALA A 106 -0.83 -5.81 -10.77
N LEU A 107 -1.62 -5.88 -11.83
CA LEU A 107 -2.79 -5.01 -12.02
C LEU A 107 -3.85 -5.28 -10.96
N ALA A 108 -4.10 -6.55 -10.61
CA ALA A 108 -5.03 -6.93 -9.54
C ALA A 108 -4.55 -6.41 -8.17
N CYS A 109 -3.27 -6.53 -7.84
CA CYS A 109 -2.69 -5.97 -6.62
C CYS A 109 -2.83 -4.44 -6.57
N GLY A 110 -2.57 -3.76 -7.69
CA GLY A 110 -2.73 -2.31 -7.81
C GLY A 110 -4.18 -1.85 -7.63
N LEU A 111 -5.13 -2.56 -8.25
CA LEU A 111 -6.56 -2.33 -8.04
C LEU A 111 -6.95 -2.52 -6.57
N GLY A 112 -6.54 -3.63 -5.95
CA GLY A 112 -6.82 -3.95 -4.55
C GLY A 112 -6.26 -2.90 -3.59
N PHE A 113 -5.02 -2.47 -3.79
CA PHE A 113 -4.41 -1.39 -3.00
C PHE A 113 -5.19 -0.07 -3.15
N GLY A 114 -5.50 0.31 -4.39
CA GLY A 114 -6.26 1.52 -4.67
C GLY A 114 -7.71 1.48 -4.15
N LEU A 115 -8.32 0.29 -4.09
CA LEU A 115 -9.64 0.04 -3.49
C LEU A 115 -9.59 0.14 -1.98
N GLY A 116 -8.61 -0.51 -1.33
CA GLY A 116 -8.47 -0.45 0.13
C GLY A 116 -8.30 0.99 0.64
N ARG A 117 -7.52 1.81 -0.09
CA ARG A 117 -7.38 3.24 0.22
C ARG A 117 -8.68 4.01 0.02
N ALA A 118 -9.42 3.73 -1.07
CA ALA A 118 -10.71 4.36 -1.33
C ALA A 118 -11.77 3.96 -0.28
N ALA A 119 -11.81 2.69 0.12
CA ALA A 119 -12.73 2.16 1.11
C ALA A 119 -12.60 2.87 2.46
N MET A 120 -11.37 3.20 2.88
CA MET A 120 -11.13 3.97 4.10
C MET A 120 -11.72 5.38 4.03
N ALA A 121 -11.50 6.09 2.92
CA ALA A 121 -12.03 7.44 2.72
C ALA A 121 -13.56 7.46 2.58
N LEU A 122 -14.11 6.49 1.81
CA LEU A 122 -15.56 6.34 1.62
C LEU A 122 -16.25 5.92 2.90
N GLY A 123 -15.68 4.99 3.67
CA GLY A 123 -16.23 4.55 4.96
C GLY A 123 -16.37 5.72 5.93
N ARG A 124 -15.33 6.55 6.06
CA ARG A 124 -15.40 7.79 6.85
C ARG A 124 -16.45 8.76 6.30
N HIS A 125 -16.52 8.95 4.99
CA HIS A 125 -17.50 9.86 4.38
C HIS A 125 -18.95 9.39 4.60
N TYR A 126 -19.25 8.12 4.34
CA TYR A 126 -20.59 7.55 4.49
C TYR A 126 -21.01 7.33 5.94
N SER A 127 -20.09 7.33 6.89
CA SER A 127 -20.44 7.25 8.31
C SER A 127 -21.28 8.43 8.78
N GLY A 128 -21.23 9.59 8.10
CA GLY A 128 -21.94 10.82 8.48
C GLY A 128 -21.42 11.48 9.77
N ASP A 129 -20.80 10.71 10.66
CA ASP A 129 -20.17 11.12 11.91
C ASP A 129 -18.70 10.69 11.94
N GLY A 130 -17.82 11.65 11.60
CA GLY A 130 -16.38 11.42 11.60
C GLY A 130 -15.80 11.13 12.99
N THR A 131 -16.43 11.61 14.08
CA THR A 131 -15.95 11.35 15.44
C THR A 131 -16.26 9.92 15.87
N TRP A 132 -17.47 9.45 15.54
CA TRP A 132 -17.84 8.06 15.73
C TRP A 132 -16.95 7.14 14.91
N TRP A 133 -16.72 7.42 13.62
CA TRP A 133 -15.83 6.62 12.78
C TRP A 133 -14.43 6.51 13.36
N ASP A 134 -13.85 7.64 13.78
CA ASP A 134 -12.50 7.66 14.36
C ASP A 134 -12.45 6.89 15.69
N SER A 135 -13.50 6.96 16.51
CA SER A 135 -13.60 6.15 17.74
C SER A 135 -13.66 4.65 17.46
N GLN A 136 -14.43 4.24 16.44
CA GLN A 136 -14.51 2.83 16.04
C GLN A 136 -13.19 2.33 15.47
N TRP A 137 -12.52 3.18 14.69
CA TRP A 137 -11.20 2.88 14.15
C TRP A 137 -10.20 2.63 15.28
N HIS A 138 -10.10 3.54 16.25
CA HIS A 138 -9.19 3.37 17.39
C HIS A 138 -9.52 2.13 18.23
N ARG A 139 -10.80 1.83 18.43
CA ARG A 139 -11.24 0.64 19.19
C ARG A 139 -10.84 -0.67 18.50
N HIS A 140 -10.88 -0.71 17.16
CA HIS A 140 -10.63 -1.93 16.39
C HIS A 140 -9.26 -1.95 15.70
N GLU A 141 -8.45 -0.91 15.87
CA GLU A 141 -7.19 -0.70 15.14
C GLU A 141 -6.28 -1.92 15.23
N ARG A 142 -6.14 -2.51 16.43
CA ARG A 142 -5.30 -3.69 16.63
C ARG A 142 -5.78 -4.90 15.83
N VAL A 143 -7.08 -5.17 15.83
CA VAL A 143 -7.66 -6.29 15.09
C VAL A 143 -7.52 -6.06 13.59
N VAL A 144 -7.86 -4.86 13.12
CA VAL A 144 -7.71 -4.47 11.70
C VAL A 144 -6.26 -4.62 11.26
N ARG A 145 -5.30 -4.13 12.04
CA ARG A 145 -3.86 -4.23 11.77
C ARG A 145 -3.38 -5.67 11.69
N LEU A 146 -3.79 -6.54 12.63
CA LEU A 146 -3.43 -7.96 12.62
C LEU A 146 -4.02 -8.68 11.40
N THR A 147 -5.29 -8.44 11.09
CA THR A 147 -5.95 -9.01 9.92
C THR A 147 -5.26 -8.55 8.63
N LEU A 148 -4.99 -7.26 8.48
CA LEU A 148 -4.30 -6.71 7.31
C LEU A 148 -2.87 -7.25 7.18
N THR A 149 -2.16 -7.39 8.28
CA THR A 149 -0.82 -8.00 8.32
C THR A 149 -0.84 -9.45 7.84
N PHE A 150 -1.78 -10.24 8.37
CA PHE A 150 -1.96 -11.63 7.98
C PHE A 150 -2.32 -11.74 6.50
N THR A 151 -3.33 -11.00 6.04
CA THR A 151 -3.74 -10.97 4.63
C THR A 151 -2.61 -10.53 3.71
N ALA A 152 -1.87 -9.48 4.06
CA ALA A 152 -0.73 -9.02 3.26
C ALA A 152 0.37 -10.08 3.16
N THR A 153 0.65 -10.79 4.25
CA THR A 153 1.65 -11.87 4.29
C THR A 153 1.22 -13.04 3.40
N VAL A 154 -0.05 -13.48 3.52
CA VAL A 154 -0.62 -14.56 2.69
C VAL A 154 -0.64 -14.18 1.21
N LEU A 155 -1.06 -12.96 0.87
CA LEU A 155 -1.05 -12.48 -0.51
C LEU A 155 0.37 -12.40 -1.07
N THR A 156 1.33 -11.94 -0.28
CA THR A 156 2.75 -11.89 -0.69
C THR A 156 3.26 -13.31 -0.98
N ALA A 157 2.95 -14.29 -0.12
CA ALA A 157 3.30 -15.68 -0.38
C ALA A 157 2.65 -16.20 -1.66
N ALA A 158 1.36 -15.91 -1.89
CA ALA A 158 0.66 -16.29 -3.11
C ALA A 158 1.29 -15.67 -4.37
N ILE A 159 1.75 -14.42 -4.32
CA ILE A 159 2.44 -13.76 -5.44
C ILE A 159 3.79 -14.42 -5.75
N ILE A 160 4.52 -14.89 -4.74
CA ILE A 160 5.81 -15.57 -4.93
C ILE A 160 5.62 -16.97 -5.55
N LEU A 161 4.49 -17.62 -5.26
CA LEU A 161 4.19 -18.99 -5.68
C LEU A 161 3.44 -19.08 -7.02
N ALA A 162 2.98 -17.95 -7.57
CA ALA A 162 2.26 -17.86 -8.85
C ALA A 162 3.20 -17.72 -10.05
#